data_AF-A0A9E1QIP2-F1
#
_entry.id   AF-A0A9E1QIP2-F1
#
_cell.length_a   1.000
_cell.length_b   1.000
_cell.length_c   1.000
_cell.angle_alpha   90.00
_cell.angle_beta   90.00
_cell.angle_gamma   90.00
#
_symmetry.space_group_name_H-M   'P 1'
#
loop_
_entity.id
_entity.type
_entity.pdbx_description
1 polymer ?
#
loop_
_entity_poly.entity_id
_entity_poly.type
_entity_poly.pdbx_seq_one_letter_code
_entity_poly.pdbx_strand_id
1 'polypeptide(L)' 'MELWAKRGLVPDRWHGVREETSGTYVDIDIESGAVDHALATQMAAAMREVFGVAQVLLSEKRRAIRT' A
#
# COMPACT_ATOMS: atom_id res chain seq x y z
N MET A 1 -7.29 8.11 1.80
CA MET A 1 -8.32 7.07 1.55
C MET A 1 -9.06 7.20 0.21
N GLU A 2 -9.10 8.37 -0.42
CA GLU A 2 -9.84 8.59 -1.69
C GLU A 2 -9.47 7.64 -2.85
N LEU A 3 -8.20 7.21 -2.97
CA LEU A 3 -7.72 6.35 -4.06
C LEU A 3 -8.35 4.94 -4.05
N TRP A 4 -8.66 4.44 -2.86
CA TRP A 4 -9.23 3.10 -2.59
C TRP A 4 -10.76 3.14 -2.64
N ALA A 5 -11.36 4.13 -1.98
CA ALA A 5 -12.81 4.28 -1.90
C ALA A 5 -13.49 4.52 -3.27
N LYS A 6 -12.87 5.31 -4.16
CA LYS A 6 -13.44 5.62 -5.49
C LYS A 6 -13.42 4.43 -6.48
N ARG A 7 -12.69 3.36 -6.17
CA ARG A 7 -12.58 2.15 -7.02
C ARG A 7 -13.27 0.93 -6.42
N GLY A 8 -13.96 1.08 -5.29
CA GLY A 8 -14.55 -0.04 -4.54
C GLY A 8 -13.51 -1.00 -3.97
N LEU A 9 -12.23 -0.59 -3.91
CA LEU A 9 -11.15 -1.41 -3.40
C LEU A 9 -11.08 -1.25 -1.88
N VAL A 10 -11.48 -2.29 -1.15
CA VAL A 10 -11.32 -2.39 0.30
C VAL A 10 -10.06 -3.21 0.58
N PRO A 11 -9.07 -2.68 1.33
CA PRO A 11 -7.92 -3.47 1.74
C PRO A 11 -8.35 -4.67 2.61
N ASP A 12 -7.68 -5.80 2.46
CA ASP A 12 -7.85 -6.92 3.40
C ASP A 12 -7.20 -6.59 4.75
N ARG A 13 -6.10 -5.84 4.71
CA ARG A 13 -5.39 -5.35 5.89
C ARG A 13 -4.78 -3.98 5.63
N TRP A 14 -4.80 -3.15 6.66
CA TRP A 14 -4.13 -1.87 6.71
C TRP A 14 -3.39 -1.73 8.04
N HIS A 15 -2.20 -1.14 8.02
CA HIS A 15 -1.46 -0.71 9.20
C HIS A 15 -0.82 0.66 8.91
N GLY A 16 -1.03 1.64 9.80
CA GLY A 16 -0.30 2.90 9.78
C GLY A 16 0.48 3.10 11.08
N VAL A 17 1.75 3.50 10.97
CA VAL A 17 2.60 3.84 12.12
C VAL A 17 3.21 5.20 11.88
N ARG A 18 3.21 6.06 12.91
CA ARG A 18 3.98 7.30 12.90
C ARG A 18 5.36 7.03 13.48
N GLU A 19 6.41 7.32 12.72
CA GLU A 19 7.77 7.33 13.23
C GLU A 19 8.17 8.78 13.56
N GLU A 20 8.71 8.99 14.77
CA GLU A 20 9.14 10.31 15.25
C GLU A 20 10.66 10.39 15.48
N THR A 21 11.36 9.25 15.46
CA THR A 21 12.77 9.11 15.85
C THR A 21 13.76 9.52 14.75
N SER A 22 13.36 9.48 13.48
CA SER A 22 14.22 9.73 12.30
C SER A 22 13.79 10.96 11.49
N GLY A 23 12.79 11.70 11.99
CA GLY A 23 11.97 12.67 11.27
C GLY A 23 10.49 12.38 11.53
N THR A 24 9.58 13.28 11.17
CA THR A 24 8.13 13.00 11.26
C THR A 24 7.69 12.31 9.97
N TYR A 25 7.68 10.98 9.96
CA TYR A 25 7.20 10.18 8.85
C TYR A 25 5.99 9.33 9.26
N VAL A 26 5.19 8.94 8.28
CA VAL A 26 4.08 8.02 8.46
C VAL A 26 4.29 6.86 7.51
N ASP A 27 4.49 5.68 8.07
CA ASP A 27 4.52 4.44 7.32
C ASP A 27 3.11 3.89 7.18
N ILE A 28 2.77 3.47 5.96
CA ILE A 28 1.47 2.95 5.60
C ILE A 28 1.68 1.64 4.84
N ASP A 29 1.21 0.55 5.44
CA ASP A 29 1.18 -0.78 4.84
C ASP A 29 -0.26 -1.16 4.47
N ILE A 30 -0.44 -1.59 3.23
CA ILE A 30 -1.74 -2.00 2.68
C ILE A 30 -1.59 -3.38 2.04
N GLU A 31 -2.40 -4.34 2.46
CA GLU A 31 -2.49 -5.66 1.83
C GLU A 31 -3.87 -5.82 1.16
N SER A 32 -3.88 -6.32 -0.06
CA SER A 32 -5.11 -6.68 -0.77
C SER A 32 -4.85 -7.83 -1.74
N GLY A 33 -5.71 -8.85 -1.69
CA GLY A 33 -5.80 -9.96 -2.64
C GLY A 33 -6.65 -9.64 -3.87
N ALA A 34 -7.32 -8.47 -3.88
CA ALA A 34 -8.12 -8.00 -5.01
C ALA A 34 -7.29 -7.26 -6.08
N VAL A 35 -5.98 -7.18 -5.91
CA VAL A 35 -5.06 -6.44 -6.77
C VAL A 35 -4.06 -7.40 -7.40
N ASP A 36 -4.04 -7.47 -8.73
CA ASP A 36 -3.01 -8.21 -9.47
C ASP A 36 -1.72 -7.40 -9.61
N HIS A 37 -0.65 -8.03 -10.10
CA HIS A 37 0.65 -7.38 -10.26
C HIS A 37 0.58 -6.11 -11.13
N ALA A 38 -0.19 -6.12 -12.22
CA ALA A 38 -0.25 -5.01 -13.15
C ALA A 38 -0.90 -3.78 -12.51
N LEU A 39 -2.05 -3.98 -11.85
CA LEU A 39 -2.74 -2.95 -11.11
C LEU A 39 -1.91 -2.45 -9.93
N ALA A 40 -1.24 -3.34 -9.19
CA ALA A 40 -0.36 -2.97 -8.08
C ALA A 40 0.79 -2.07 -8.55
N THR A 41 1.38 -2.39 -9.70
CA THR A 41 2.45 -1.59 -10.33
C THR A 41 1.94 -0.19 -10.70
N GLN A 42 0.76 -0.11 -11.32
CA GLN A 42 0.13 1.16 -11.68
C GLN A 42 -0.17 2.01 -10.44
N MET A 43 -0.71 1.41 -9.38
CA MET A 43 -0.99 2.10 -8.12
C MET A 43 0.29 2.62 -7.47
N ALA A 44 1.37 1.83 -7.46
CA ALA A 44 2.66 2.25 -6.92
C ALA A 44 3.27 3.40 -7.72
N ALA A 45 3.13 3.42 -9.05
CA ALA A 45 3.56 4.54 -9.87
C ALA A 45 2.79 5.83 -9.52
N ALA A 46 1.46 5.75 -9.44
CA ALA A 46 0.61 6.89 -9.07
C ALA A 46 0.91 7.41 -7.65
N MET A 47 1.21 6.53 -6.69
CA MET A 47 1.56 6.93 -5.32
C MET A 47 2.88 7.71 -5.25
N ARG A 48 3.86 7.38 -6.10
CA ARG A 48 5.15 8.10 -6.14
C ARG A 48 5.02 9.55 -6.63
N GLU A 49 3.95 9.85 -7.37
CA GLU A 49 3.68 11.20 -7.86
C GLU A 49 3.02 12.10 -6.80
N VAL A 50 2.57 11.52 -5.67
CA VAL A 50 1.94 12.29 -4.59
C VAL A 50 2.99 13.03 -3.77
N PHE A 51 2.81 14.34 -3.65
CA PHE A 51 3.69 15.18 -2.82
C PHE A 51 3.72 14.71 -1.36
N GLY A 52 4.93 14.57 -0.81
CA GLY A 52 5.15 14.12 0.57
C GLY A 52 5.38 12.61 0.72
N VAL A 53 5.27 11.82 -0.35
CA VAL A 53 5.66 10.40 -0.34
C VAL A 53 7.16 10.28 -0.59
N ALA A 54 7.91 9.84 0.42
CA ALA A 54 9.36 9.64 0.30
C ALA A 54 9.70 8.33 -0.43
N GLN A 55 8.93 7.26 -0.20
CA GLN A 55 9.19 5.94 -0.76
C GLN A 55 7.89 5.17 -0.97
N VAL A 56 7.87 4.32 -2.01
CA VAL A 56 6.81 3.33 -2.24
C VAL A 56 7.44 1.98 -2.52
N LEU A 57 7.12 0.99 -1.69
CA LEU A 57 7.54 -0.40 -1.81
C LEU A 57 6.36 -1.26 -2.26
N LEU A 58 6.63 -2.20 -3.17
CA LEU A 58 5.66 -3.18 -3.63
C LEU A 58 6.21 -4.59 -3.35
N SER A 59 5.38 -5.48 -2.80
CA SER A 59 5.73 -6.85 -2.49
C SER A 59 4.56 -7.79 -2.76
N GLU A 60 4.84 -8.90 -3.44
CA GLU A 60 3.89 -10.01 -3.56
C GLU A 60 4.09 -11.00 -2.40
N LYS A 61 3.03 -11.24 -1.63
CA LYS A 61 3.05 -12.23 -0.53
C LYS A 61 2.37 -13.51 -0.99
N ARG A 62 3.15 -14.59 -1.18
CA ARG A 62 2.60 -15.93 -1.40
C ARG A 62 2.39 -16.61 -0.05
N ARG A 63 1.14 -16.69 0.40
CA ARG A 63 0.79 -17.44 1.61
C ARG A 63 0.72 -18.92 1.25
N ALA A 64 1.53 -19.75 1.90
CA ALA A 64 1.35 -21.20 1.80
C ALA A 64 0.01 -21.55 2.47
N ILE A 65 -0.93 -22.11 1.70
CA ILE A 65 -2.16 -22.67 2.27
C ILE A 65 -1.77 -24.04 2.84
N ARG A 66 -1.79 -24.16 4.17
CA ARG A 66 -1.65 -25.46 4.83
C ARG A 66 -3.02 -26.13 4.81
N THR A 67 -3.26 -26.96 3.80
CA THR A 67 -4.40 -27.90 3.73
C THR A 67 -4.27 -29.00 4.76
#